data_AF-A0A957H2L3-F1
#
_entry.id   AF-A0A957H2L3-F1
#
_cell.length_a   1.000
_cell.length_b   1.000
_cell.length_c   1.000
_cell.angle_alpha   90.00
_cell.angle_beta   90.00
_cell.angle_gamma   90.00
#
_symmetry.space_group_name_H-M   'P 1'
#
loop_
_entity.id
_entity.type
_entity.pdbx_description
1 polymer ?
#
loop_
_entity_poly.entity_id
_entity_poly.type
_entity_poly.pdbx_seq_one_letter_code
_entity_poly.pdbx_strand_id
1 'polypeptide(L)' 'PGRTWSNEGFQQTLETFRNVVLKWSDDTVCYPGHGPHFRLGDIRAAVEAFVAKDHGDFHGDATWDM' A
#
# COMPACT_ATOMS: atom_id res chain seq x y z
N PRO A 1 -4.24 1.20 0.71
CA PRO A 1 -4.34 -0.15 0.07
C PRO A 1 -5.60 -0.33 -0.80
N GLY A 2 -6.79 0.06 -0.32
CA GLY A 2 -8.02 0.06 -1.12
C GLY A 2 -8.65 -1.32 -1.29
N ARG A 3 -9.70 -1.41 -2.13
CA ARG A 3 -10.51 -2.62 -2.29
C ARG A 3 -9.97 -3.58 -3.36
N THR A 4 -9.81 -4.84 -2.97
CA THR A 4 -9.48 -5.97 -3.86
C THR A 4 -10.61 -6.99 -3.88
N TRP A 5 -10.66 -7.81 -4.93
CA TRP A 5 -11.77 -8.76 -5.18
C TRP A 5 -11.35 -10.23 -5.10
N SER A 6 -10.05 -10.49 -4.90
CA SER A 6 -9.48 -11.83 -4.74
C SER A 6 -8.22 -11.77 -3.89
N ASN A 7 -7.86 -12.88 -3.25
CA ASN A 7 -6.61 -12.99 -2.51
C ASN A 7 -5.40 -12.74 -3.43
N GLU A 8 -5.41 -13.29 -4.64
CA GLU A 8 -4.37 -13.05 -5.64
C GLU A 8 -4.20 -11.55 -5.95
N GLY A 9 -5.30 -10.81 -6.13
CA GLY A 9 -5.25 -9.37 -6.36
C GLY A 9 -4.70 -8.60 -5.16
N PHE A 10 -4.97 -9.08 -3.95
CA PHE A 10 -4.38 -8.52 -2.73
C PHE A 10 -2.88 -8.83 -2.64
N GLN A 11 -2.44 -10.05 -2.94
CA GLN A 11 -1.01 -10.40 -2.99
C GLN A 11 -0.26 -9.58 -4.03
N GLN A 12 -0.84 -9.38 -5.23
CA GLN A 12 -0.26 -8.50 -6.25
C GLN A 12 -0.12 -7.05 -5.76
N THR A 13 -1.06 -6.57 -4.93
CA THR A 13 -0.97 -5.24 -4.31
C THR A 13 0.21 -5.16 -3.33
N LEU A 14 0.41 -6.19 -2.48
CA LEU A 14 1.55 -6.27 -1.58
C LEU A 14 2.89 -6.33 -2.34
N GLU A 15 2.95 -7.10 -3.42
CA GLU A 15 4.14 -7.16 -4.28
C GLU A 15 4.44 -5.81 -4.94
N THR A 16 3.40 -5.10 -5.38
CA THR A 16 3.56 -3.75 -5.95
C THR A 16 4.14 -2.79 -4.92
N PHE A 17 3.65 -2.83 -3.67
CA PHE A 17 4.24 -2.02 -2.60
C PHE A 17 5.72 -2.36 -2.37
N ARG A 18 6.05 -3.66 -2.22
CA ARG A 18 7.44 -4.13 -1.97
C ARG A 18 8.40 -3.77 -3.10
N ASN A 19 8.01 -4.08 -4.33
CA ASN A 19 8.94 -4.13 -5.44
C ASN A 19 8.98 -2.84 -6.27
N VAL A 20 7.96 -1.99 -6.13
CA VAL A 20 7.82 -0.75 -6.90
C VAL A 20 7.77 0.45 -5.97
N VAL A 21 6.71 0.57 -5.15
CA VAL A 21 6.44 1.81 -4.39
C VAL A 21 7.53 2.07 -3.35
N LEU A 22 7.91 1.07 -2.55
CA LEU A 22 8.92 1.24 -1.51
C LEU A 22 10.33 1.50 -2.05
N LYS A 23 10.57 1.35 -3.36
CA LYS A 23 11.85 1.71 -4.00
C LYS A 23 11.91 3.16 -4.47
N TRP A 24 10.80 3.88 -4.48
CA TRP A 24 10.78 5.29 -4.84
C TRP A 24 11.39 6.17 -3.74
N SER A 25 11.74 7.40 -4.11
CA SER A 25 12.28 8.39 -3.16
C SER A 25 11.20 8.86 -2.19
N ASP A 26 11.61 9.28 -0.99
CA ASP A 26 10.73 9.91 -0.02
C ASP A 26 10.18 11.26 -0.49
N ASP A 27 10.85 11.91 -1.44
CA ASP A 27 10.38 13.14 -2.09
C ASP A 27 9.35 12.88 -3.19
N THR A 28 9.06 11.61 -3.54
CA THR A 28 8.08 11.30 -4.58
C THR A 28 6.68 11.75 -4.14
N VAL A 29 6.06 12.61 -4.95
CA VAL A 29 4.70 13.09 -4.73
C VAL A 29 3.70 12.11 -5.34
N CYS A 30 2.81 11.59 -4.51
CA CYS A 30 1.75 10.66 -4.87
C CYS A 30 0.43 11.41 -5.04
N TYR A 31 -0.30 11.09 -6.12
CA TYR A 31 -1.60 11.68 -6.44
C TYR A 31 -2.69 10.62 -6.30
N PRO A 32 -3.35 10.51 -5.14
CA PRO A 32 -4.42 9.55 -4.94
C PRO A 32 -5.67 9.93 -5.74
N GLY A 33 -6.52 8.95 -6.04
CA GLY A 33 -7.82 9.21 -6.68
C GLY A 33 -8.81 10.00 -5.80
N HIS A 34 -8.52 10.16 -4.51
CA HIS A 34 -9.28 10.97 -3.57
C HIS A 34 -8.35 11.63 -2.53
N GLY A 35 -8.73 12.80 -2.03
CA GLY A 35 -7.95 13.53 -1.03
C GLY A 35 -6.78 14.33 -1.62
N PRO A 36 -5.98 14.99 -0.76
CA PRO A 36 -4.82 15.76 -1.19
C PRO A 36 -3.68 14.85 -1.67
N HIS A 37 -2.78 15.41 -2.48
CA HIS A 37 -1.49 14.78 -2.75
C HIS A 37 -0.64 14.72 -1.48
N PHE A 38 0.30 13.79 -1.43
CA PHE A 38 1.21 13.59 -0.30
C PHE A 38 2.57 13.14 -0.80
N ARG A 39 3.62 13.25 0.02
CA ARG A 39 4.92 12.64 -0.30
C ARG A 39 4.95 11.21 0.20
N LEU A 40 5.58 10.30 -0.54
CA LEU A 40 5.72 8.92 -0.10
C LEU A 40 6.40 8.82 1.28
N GLY A 41 7.41 9.66 1.54
CA GLY A 41 8.09 9.73 2.83
C GLY A 41 7.15 9.98 4.01
N ASP A 42 6.05 10.71 3.81
CA ASP A 42 5.08 11.02 4.86
C ASP A 42 4.33 9.78 5.35
N ILE A 43 4.18 8.76 4.49
CA ILE A 43 3.43 7.54 4.80
C ILE A 43 4.27 6.26 4.75
N ARG A 44 5.56 6.34 4.41
CA ARG A 44 6.43 5.16 4.18
C ARG A 44 6.36 4.16 5.32
N ALA A 45 6.50 4.64 6.56
CA ALA A 45 6.47 3.77 7.74
C ALA A 45 5.15 2.99 7.85
N ALA A 46 4.02 3.60 7.48
CA ALA A 46 2.72 2.93 7.46
C ALA A 46 2.66 1.88 6.33
N VAL A 47 3.21 2.17 5.16
CA VAL A 47 3.30 1.20 4.05
C VAL A 47 4.18 0.01 4.43
N GLU A 48 5.34 0.26 5.04
CA GLU A 48 6.27 -0.78 5.50
C GLU A 48 5.64 -1.65 6.58
N ALA A 49 5.01 -1.04 7.59
CA ALA A 49 4.29 -1.75 8.64
C ALA A 49 3.15 -2.61 8.07
N PHE A 50 2.37 -2.05 7.15
CA PHE A 50 1.29 -2.77 6.47
C PHE A 50 1.83 -3.97 5.69
N VAL A 51 2.90 -3.80 4.92
CA VAL A 51 3.50 -4.85 4.10
C VAL A 51 4.16 -5.96 4.93
N ALA A 52 4.62 -5.65 6.15
CA ALA A 52 5.24 -6.60 7.06
C ALA A 52 4.25 -7.48 7.83
N LYS A 53 2.96 -7.10 7.89
CA LYS A 53 1.91 -7.92 8.52
C LYS A 53 1.64 -9.19 7.71
N ASP A 54 1.29 -10.26 8.43
CA ASP A 54 0.69 -11.45 7.82
C ASP A 54 -0.80 -11.18 7.59
N HIS A 55 -1.19 -11.15 6.32
CA HIS A 55 -2.57 -10.89 5.89
C HIS A 55 -3.34 -12.18 5.57
N GLY A 56 -2.71 -13.35 5.64
CA GLY A 56 -3.31 -14.63 5.25
C GLY A 56 -4.00 -14.58 3.89
N ASP A 57 -5.22 -15.13 3.83
CA ASP A 57 -6.02 -15.20 2.61
C ASP A 57 -6.91 -13.95 2.37
N PHE A 58 -6.54 -12.80 2.96
CA PHE A 58 -7.35 -11.60 2.90
C PHE A 58 -7.61 -11.10 1.46
N HIS A 59 -8.83 -10.63 1.25
CA HIS A 59 -9.24 -9.75 0.16
C HIS A 59 -10.44 -8.93 0.64
N GLY A 60 -10.70 -7.80 -0.01
CA GLY A 60 -11.73 -6.86 0.42
C GLY A 60 -11.17 -5.46 0.56
N ASP A 61 -11.78 -4.65 1.43
CA ASP A 61 -11.38 -3.25 1.63
C ASP A 61 -10.26 -3.15 2.67
N ALA A 62 -9.05 -2.85 2.20
CA ALA A 62 -7.88 -2.76 3.05
C ALA A 62 -7.56 -1.30 3.43
N THR A 63 -7.46 -1.06 4.73
CA THR A 63 -7.06 0.21 5.34
C THR A 63 -5.62 0.11 5.87
N TRP A 64 -5.01 1.20 6.32
CA TRP A 64 -3.62 1.16 6.81
C TRP A 64 -3.48 0.59 8.23
N ASP A 65 -4.57 0.62 9.00
CA ASP A 65 -4.64 0.20 10.41
C ASP A 65 -4.87 -1.30 10.60
N MET A 66 -5.42 -2.00 9.59
CA MET A 66 -5.55 -3.47 9.61
C MET A 66 -4.20 -4.16 9.77
#